data_AF-A0A2V8KHU4-F1
#
_entry.id   AF-A0A2V8KHU4-F1
#
_cell.length_a   1.000
_cell.length_b   1.000
_cell.length_c   1.000
_cell.angle_alpha   90.00
_cell.angle_beta   90.00
_cell.angle_gamma   90.00
#
_symmetry.space_group_name_H-M   'P 1'
#
loop_
_entity.id
_entity.type
_entity.pdbx_description
1 polymer ?
#
loop_
_entity_poly.entity_id
_entity_poly.type
_entity_poly.pdbx_seq_one_letter_code
_entity_poly.pdbx_strand_id
1 'polypeptide(L)'
;MSRKRSIPDIVTAGRSRIVPYRRGEDFRTRHTRRPRANLEQKANLRQWCEQRGLTLPITNEGHQWQITDGSFPAEWWPSSAKLVIGKRWHDGIHCHDYRQALKVIADFYRKQEADDAAS
;
A
#
# COMPACT_ATOMS: atom_id res chain seq x y z
N MET A 1 -28.95 0.05 -0.28
CA MET A 1 -27.77 -0.07 0.61
C MET A 1 -26.96 1.21 0.49
N SER A 2 -26.85 1.99 1.58
CA SER A 2 -26.06 3.22 1.58
C SER A 2 -24.58 2.87 1.46
N ARG A 3 -23.89 3.31 0.39
CA ARG A 3 -22.43 3.16 0.27
C ARG A 3 -21.79 3.90 1.44
N LYS A 4 -21.29 3.19 2.45
CA LYS A 4 -20.42 3.79 3.48
C LYS A 4 -19.32 4.55 2.75
N ARG A 5 -19.25 5.88 2.95
CA ARG A 5 -18.20 6.69 2.34
C ARG A 5 -16.85 6.20 2.86
N SER A 6 -15.90 5.97 1.96
CA SER A 6 -14.53 5.63 2.35
C SER A 6 -13.92 6.78 3.14
N ILE A 7 -13.20 6.47 4.23
CA ILE A 7 -12.43 7.48 4.97
C ILE A 7 -11.35 8.04 4.00
N PRO A 8 -11.28 9.36 3.78
CA PRO A 8 -10.32 9.95 2.87
C PRO A 8 -8.88 9.73 3.34
N ASP A 9 -7.94 9.79 2.40
CA ASP A 9 -6.51 9.81 2.69
C ASP A 9 -6.09 11.25 3.03
N ILE A 10 -5.14 11.42 3.95
CA ILE A 10 -4.67 12.74 4.38
C ILE A 10 -3.41 13.20 3.61
N VAL A 11 -2.69 12.26 2.99
CA VAL A 11 -1.47 12.53 2.21
C VAL A 11 -1.41 11.67 0.95
N THR A 12 -0.61 12.09 -0.03
CA THR A 12 -0.37 11.34 -1.27
C THR A 12 1.12 11.07 -1.49
N ALA A 13 1.46 9.87 -1.95
CA ALA A 13 2.81 9.51 -2.38
C ALA A 13 3.17 10.03 -3.79
N GLY A 14 2.29 10.85 -4.38
CA GLY A 14 2.49 11.47 -5.69
C GLY A 14 2.09 10.57 -6.86
N ARG A 15 2.50 10.97 -8.07
CA ARG A 15 2.10 10.30 -9.32
C ARG A 15 2.76 8.94 -9.47
N SER A 16 1.98 7.95 -9.91
CA SER A 16 2.49 6.61 -10.20
C SER A 16 3.41 6.60 -11.42
N ARG A 17 4.53 5.89 -11.32
CA ARG A 17 5.41 5.60 -12.46
C ARG A 17 5.05 4.29 -13.16
N ILE A 18 4.34 3.40 -12.48
CA ILE A 18 3.97 2.06 -12.99
C ILE A 18 2.57 2.10 -13.64
N VAL A 19 1.66 2.85 -13.04
CA VAL A 19 0.29 3.03 -13.52
C VAL A 19 0.05 4.53 -13.77
N PRO A 20 0.80 5.14 -14.71
CA PRO A 20 0.64 6.57 -14.98
C PRO A 20 -0.76 6.85 -15.53
N TYR A 21 -1.21 8.08 -15.29
CA TYR A 21 -2.40 8.62 -15.95
C TYR A 21 -2.14 8.73 -17.44
N ARG A 22 -3.09 8.27 -18.26
CA ARG A 22 -3.09 8.44 -19.71
C ARG A 22 -4.17 9.44 -20.08
N ARG A 23 -3.83 10.48 -20.86
CA ARG A 23 -4.80 11.50 -21.29
C ARG A 23 -5.93 10.83 -22.07
N GLY A 24 -7.17 11.13 -21.73
CA GLY A 24 -8.37 10.53 -22.34
C GLY A 24 -8.73 9.14 -21.81
N GLU A 25 -7.96 8.57 -20.88
CA GLU A 25 -8.32 7.32 -20.21
C GLU A 25 -9.48 7.53 -19.22
N ASP A 26 -10.50 6.68 -19.34
CA ASP A 26 -11.58 6.63 -18.36
C ASP A 26 -11.08 6.19 -16.98
N PHE A 27 -11.69 6.75 -15.93
CA PHE A 27 -11.31 6.43 -14.57
C PHE A 27 -11.43 4.93 -14.29
N ARG A 28 -12.44 4.22 -14.81
CA ARG A 28 -12.64 2.79 -14.55
C ARG A 28 -11.49 1.97 -15.11
N THR A 29 -11.07 2.27 -16.34
CA THR A 29 -9.92 1.61 -16.98
C THR A 29 -8.66 1.79 -16.14
N ARG A 30 -8.39 3.01 -15.67
CA ARG A 30 -7.26 3.27 -14.78
C ARG A 30 -7.35 2.48 -13.46
N HIS A 31 -8.52 2.44 -12.84
CA HIS A 31 -8.73 1.69 -11.59
C HIS A 31 -8.60 0.19 -11.78
N THR A 32 -8.96 -0.37 -12.94
CA THR A 32 -8.78 -1.80 -13.26
C THR A 32 -7.32 -2.15 -13.54
N ARG A 33 -6.57 -1.29 -14.24
CA ARG A 33 -5.13 -1.55 -14.51
C ARG A 33 -4.29 -1.58 -13.24
N ARG A 34 -4.65 -0.79 -12.23
CA ARG A 34 -3.87 -0.62 -11.00
C ARG A 34 -3.67 -1.92 -10.20
N PRO A 35 -4.71 -2.62 -9.74
CA PRO A 35 -4.53 -3.86 -8.99
C PRO A 35 -3.82 -4.92 -9.83
N ARG A 36 -4.12 -5.02 -11.13
CA ARG A 36 -3.44 -5.95 -12.05
C ARG A 36 -1.93 -5.71 -12.13
N ALA A 37 -1.52 -4.48 -12.44
CA ALA A 37 -0.10 -4.13 -12.57
C ALA A 37 0.67 -4.32 -11.25
N ASN A 38 0.00 -4.14 -10.11
CA ASN A 38 0.61 -4.40 -8.81
C ASN A 38 0.69 -5.90 -8.53
N LEU A 39 -0.35 -6.69 -8.83
CA LEU A 39 -0.35 -8.14 -8.61
C LEU A 39 0.74 -8.87 -9.38
N GLU A 40 1.08 -8.40 -10.58
CA GLU A 40 2.22 -8.89 -11.37
C GLU A 40 3.56 -8.79 -10.62
N GLN A 41 3.63 -7.98 -9.55
CA GLN A 41 4.84 -7.72 -8.77
C GLN A 41 4.87 -8.48 -7.43
N LYS A 42 3.91 -9.39 -7.20
CA LYS A 42 3.78 -10.17 -5.96
C LYS A 42 5.08 -10.88 -5.55
N ALA A 43 5.80 -11.47 -6.49
CA ALA A 43 7.07 -12.15 -6.21
C ALA A 43 8.12 -11.17 -5.66
N ASN A 44 8.27 -10.00 -6.31
CA ASN A 44 9.19 -8.95 -5.88
C ASN A 44 8.85 -8.42 -4.48
N LEU A 45 7.55 -8.27 -4.16
CA LEU A 45 7.15 -7.87 -2.81
C LEU A 45 7.44 -8.92 -1.76
N ARG A 46 7.17 -10.20 -2.06
CA ARG A 46 7.48 -11.29 -1.13
C ARG A 46 8.96 -11.31 -0.79
N GLN A 47 9.81 -11.23 -1.81
CA GLN A 47 11.26 -11.15 -1.63
C GLN A 47 11.67 -9.92 -0.81
N TRP A 48 11.07 -8.75 -1.09
CA TRP A 48 11.35 -7.52 -0.34
C TRP A 48 10.98 -7.65 1.15
N CYS A 49 9.86 -8.30 1.46
CA CYS A 49 9.41 -8.53 2.84
C CYS A 49 10.32 -9.54 3.55
N GLU A 50 10.64 -10.66 2.88
CA GLU A 50 11.51 -11.71 3.41
C GLU A 50 12.89 -11.17 3.81
N GLN A 51 13.50 -10.32 2.97
CA GLN A 51 14.77 -9.64 3.26
C GLN A 51 14.74 -8.75 4.51
N ARG A 52 13.56 -8.43 5.04
CA ARG A 52 13.34 -7.55 6.19
C ARG A 52 12.67 -8.26 7.36
N GLY A 53 12.53 -9.58 7.31
CA GLY A 53 11.79 -10.32 8.33
C GLY A 53 10.29 -10.01 8.38
N LEU A 54 9.75 -9.39 7.34
CA LEU A 54 8.32 -9.07 7.22
C LEU A 54 7.57 -10.19 6.52
N THR A 55 6.31 -10.38 6.89
CA THR A 55 5.37 -11.27 6.21
C THR A 55 4.50 -10.49 5.22
N LEU A 56 3.97 -11.17 4.20
CA LEU A 56 3.06 -10.58 3.20
C LEU A 56 1.81 -11.44 2.97
N PRO A 57 0.82 -11.43 3.88
CA PRO A 57 -0.52 -11.91 3.56
C PRO A 57 -1.15 -11.07 2.44
N ILE A 58 -1.62 -11.75 1.39
CA ILE A 58 -2.38 -11.14 0.30
C ILE A 58 -3.74 -11.82 0.26
N THR A 59 -4.78 -11.06 0.53
CA THR A 59 -6.17 -11.53 0.63
C THR A 59 -7.07 -10.77 -0.35
N ASN A 60 -8.37 -11.09 -0.37
CA ASN A 60 -9.37 -10.49 -1.28
C ASN A 60 -8.91 -10.51 -2.74
N GLU A 61 -8.49 -11.68 -3.23
CA GLU A 61 -8.05 -11.85 -4.63
C GLU A 61 -6.89 -10.93 -5.04
N GLY A 62 -6.09 -10.44 -4.08
CA GLY A 62 -5.02 -9.50 -4.37
C GLY A 62 -5.36 -8.04 -4.15
N HIS A 63 -6.52 -7.73 -3.57
CA HIS A 63 -6.95 -6.36 -3.29
C HIS A 63 -6.56 -5.86 -1.91
N GLN A 64 -6.09 -6.73 -1.01
CA GLN A 64 -5.64 -6.35 0.33
C GLN A 64 -4.30 -7.01 0.63
N TRP A 65 -3.30 -6.18 0.90
CA TRP A 65 -1.93 -6.60 1.14
C TRP A 65 -1.55 -6.17 2.55
N GLN A 66 -1.19 -7.11 3.39
CA GLN A 66 -0.78 -6.86 4.77
C GLN A 66 0.73 -7.10 4.85
N ILE A 67 1.47 -6.14 5.37
CA ILE A 67 2.93 -6.23 5.55
C ILE A 67 3.21 -6.02 7.02
N THR A 68 3.78 -7.02 7.69
CA THR A 68 3.93 -7.02 9.15
C THR A 68 4.93 -8.06 9.64
N ASP A 69 5.58 -7.78 10.77
CA ASP A 69 6.33 -8.71 11.63
C ASP A 69 5.58 -9.06 12.93
N GLY A 70 4.37 -8.52 13.10
CA GLY A 70 3.55 -8.63 14.32
C GLY A 70 3.49 -7.34 15.13
N SER A 71 4.57 -6.55 15.17
CA SER A 71 4.61 -5.25 15.86
C SER A 71 4.32 -4.08 14.92
N PHE A 72 4.56 -4.25 13.61
CA PHE A 72 4.33 -3.23 12.59
C PHE A 72 3.21 -3.61 11.60
N PRO A 73 1.93 -3.28 11.86
CA PRO A 73 0.86 -3.58 10.92
C PRO A 73 0.77 -2.50 9.83
N ALA A 74 1.17 -2.82 8.61
CA ALA A 74 0.92 -2.04 7.41
C ALA A 74 -0.09 -2.74 6.49
N GLU A 75 -1.07 -2.00 5.98
CA GLU A 75 -2.14 -2.53 5.14
C GLU A 75 -2.36 -1.65 3.91
N TRP A 76 -2.22 -2.24 2.73
CA TRP A 76 -2.38 -1.55 1.46
C TRP A 76 -3.48 -2.17 0.59
N TRP A 77 -4.28 -1.29 -0.01
CA TRP A 77 -5.40 -1.63 -0.88
C TRP A 77 -5.14 -1.11 -2.29
N PRO A 78 -4.61 -1.92 -3.22
CA PRO A 78 -4.26 -1.46 -4.56
C PRO A 78 -5.43 -0.86 -5.33
N SER A 79 -6.66 -1.36 -5.16
CA SER A 79 -7.84 -0.84 -5.88
C SER A 79 -8.17 0.61 -5.50
N SER A 80 -8.19 0.94 -4.20
CA SER A 80 -8.43 2.29 -3.70
C SER A 80 -7.16 3.14 -3.62
N ALA A 81 -5.98 2.54 -3.80
CA ALA A 81 -4.68 3.15 -3.54
C ALA A 81 -4.50 3.62 -2.10
N LYS A 82 -5.22 3.03 -1.14
CA LYS A 82 -5.13 3.41 0.27
C LYS A 82 -4.12 2.55 1.02
N LEU A 83 -3.11 3.18 1.63
CA LEU A 83 -2.17 2.57 2.58
C LEU A 83 -2.50 3.05 4.00
N VAL A 84 -2.50 2.14 4.96
CA VAL A 84 -2.72 2.40 6.38
C VAL A 84 -1.58 1.77 7.18
N ILE A 85 -0.98 2.53 8.09
CA ILE A 85 0.08 2.06 9.00
C ILE A 85 -0.45 2.12 10.43
N GLY A 86 -0.15 1.12 11.26
CA GLY A 86 -0.51 1.14 12.68
C GLY A 86 -2.02 1.11 12.94
N LYS A 87 -2.82 0.58 12.01
CA LYS A 87 -4.30 0.61 12.04
C LYS A 87 -4.91 2.03 12.13
N ARG A 88 -4.16 3.07 11.77
CA ARG A 88 -4.63 4.47 11.77
C ARG A 88 -5.41 4.79 10.50
N TRP A 89 -6.65 4.33 10.42
CA TRP A 89 -7.50 4.43 9.23
C TRP A 89 -7.78 5.87 8.76
N HIS A 90 -7.75 6.82 9.70
CA HIS A 90 -7.90 8.25 9.46
C HIS A 90 -6.63 8.90 8.88
N ASP A 91 -5.47 8.25 9.07
CA ASP A 91 -4.17 8.72 8.58
C ASP A 91 -3.76 7.98 7.30
N GLY A 92 -4.75 7.76 6.41
CA GLY A 92 -4.54 7.06 5.14
C GLY A 92 -3.54 7.78 4.24
N ILE A 93 -2.70 6.99 3.57
CA ILE A 93 -1.68 7.46 2.61
C ILE A 93 -2.06 6.96 1.22
N HIS A 94 -2.23 7.88 0.27
CA HIS A 94 -2.61 7.53 -1.09
C HIS A 94 -1.39 7.07 -1.92
N CYS A 95 -1.25 5.76 -2.09
CA CYS A 95 -0.18 5.07 -2.83
C CYS A 95 -0.77 4.33 -4.05
N HIS A 96 -0.46 4.81 -5.25
CA HIS A 96 -1.00 4.29 -6.50
C HIS A 96 -0.32 3.01 -6.99
N ASP A 97 0.93 2.77 -6.61
CA ASP A 97 1.68 1.58 -6.98
C ASP A 97 2.50 1.01 -5.83
N TYR A 98 2.93 -0.23 -6.01
CA TYR A 98 3.61 -0.97 -4.97
C TYR A 98 4.94 -0.34 -4.55
N ARG A 99 5.65 0.35 -5.46
CA ARG A 99 6.94 0.98 -5.12
C ARG A 99 6.73 2.16 -4.18
N GLN A 100 5.67 2.94 -4.42
CA GLN A 100 5.27 4.00 -3.49
C GLN A 100 4.91 3.41 -2.12
N ALA A 101 4.09 2.35 -2.09
CA ALA A 101 3.69 1.70 -0.85
C ALA A 101 4.91 1.16 -0.07
N LEU A 102 5.80 0.41 -0.73
CA LEU A 102 7.02 -0.13 -0.12
C LEU A 102 7.94 0.97 0.40
N LYS A 103 8.09 2.08 -0.33
CA LYS A 103 8.91 3.21 0.13
C LYS A 103 8.35 3.79 1.44
N VAL A 104 7.05 4.07 1.47
CA VAL A 104 6.40 4.63 2.66
C VAL A 104 6.52 3.65 3.83
N ILE A 105 6.23 2.36 3.61
CA ILE A 105 6.36 1.31 4.62
C ILE A 105 7.79 1.25 5.14
N ALA A 106 8.80 1.27 4.27
CA ALA A 106 10.21 1.27 4.68
C ALA A 106 10.60 2.48 5.53
N ASP A 107 10.10 3.67 5.17
CA ASP A 107 10.39 4.90 5.91
C ASP A 107 9.76 4.86 7.30
N PHE A 108 8.53 4.34 7.44
CA PHE A 108 7.87 4.16 8.73
C PHE A 108 8.48 3.05 9.57
N TYR A 109 8.82 1.92 8.95
CA TYR A 109 9.41 0.77 9.65
C TYR A 109 10.75 1.13 10.28
N ARG A 110 11.65 1.77 9.51
CA ARG A 110 12.94 2.24 10.02
C ARG A 110 12.80 3.24 11.17
N LYS A 111 11.77 4.08 11.12
CA LYS A 111 11.50 5.02 12.21
C LYS A 111 11.09 4.27 13.48
N GLN A 112 10.20 3.29 13.37
CA GLN A 112 9.81 2.48 14.52
C GLN A 112 11.00 1.71 15.10
N GLU A 113 11.84 1.09 14.27
CA GLU A 113 13.05 0.40 14.73
C GLU A 113 14.00 1.34 15.51
N ALA A 114 14.14 2.58 15.05
CA ALA A 114 14.96 3.58 15.72
C ALA A 114 14.35 4.03 17.06
N ASP A 115 13.03 4.22 17.10
CA ASP A 115 12.30 4.60 18.32
C ASP A 115 12.34 3.45 19.37
N ASP A 116 12.22 2.19 18.92
CA ASP A 116 12.30 1.00 19.77
C ASP A 116 13.73 0.77 20.32
N ALA A 117 14.77 1.06 19.54
CA ALA A 117 16.17 0.96 19.98
C ALA A 117 16.60 2.06 20.97
N ALA A 118 15.85 3.17 21.03
CA ALA A 118 16.11 4.29 21.93
C ALA A 118 15.34 4.19 23.27
N SER A 119 14.45 3.20 23.41
CA SER A 119 13.61 2.94 24.58
C SER A 119 14.23 1.89 25.52
#